data_AF-A0AA47NS40-F1
#
_entry.id   AF-A0AA47NS40-F1
#
_cell.length_a   1.000
_cell.length_b   1.000
_cell.length_c   1.000
_cell.angle_alpha   90.00
_cell.angle_beta   90.00
_cell.angle_gamma   90.00
#
_symmetry.space_group_name_H-M   'P 1'
#
loop_
_entity.id
_entity.type
_entity.pdbx_description
1 polymer ?
#
loop_
_entity_poly.entity_id
_entity_poly.type
_entity_poly.pdbx_seq_one_letter_code
_entity_poly.pdbx_strand_id
1 'polypeptide(L)'
;MSLVNPDEQDKVTAEKILALTGRFPNIFKPDATEALNLEVIDYVSSNLEALVGNYKDLAVDEFWGKLSKVTSVSTGQLRFKELCQLMKLLLVLPNSNCDVERAFSIVRHIKTEFRSQMSHQTLVKLMSCKINMFVDTNCYDMDVSGNLLKSAKQAASKYNEGLEKKN
;
A
#
# COMPACT_ATOMS: atom_id res chain seq x y z
N MET A 1 6.47 12.76 4.59
CA MET A 1 6.70 12.47 3.16
C MET A 1 6.33 13.73 2.37
N SER A 2 7.19 14.77 2.43
CA SER A 2 6.87 16.13 1.96
C SER A 2 6.72 16.23 0.43
N LEU A 3 7.50 15.44 -0.30
CA LEU A 3 7.59 15.51 -1.77
C LEU A 3 6.32 15.09 -2.52
N VAL A 4 5.52 14.18 -1.94
CA VAL A 4 4.28 13.69 -2.55
C VAL A 4 3.07 14.55 -2.15
N ASN A 5 3.22 15.49 -1.22
CA ASN A 5 2.11 16.31 -0.77
C ASN A 5 1.81 17.41 -1.80
N PRO A 6 0.62 17.46 -2.41
CA PRO A 6 0.27 18.53 -3.36
C PRO A 6 0.27 19.92 -2.74
N ASP A 7 0.07 20.06 -1.42
CA ASP A 7 0.15 21.36 -0.73
C ASP A 7 1.57 21.92 -0.65
N GLU A 8 2.58 21.10 -0.92
CA GLU A 8 3.99 21.48 -0.93
C GLU A 8 4.58 21.44 -2.35
N GLN A 9 3.73 21.64 -3.37
CA GLN A 9 4.09 21.68 -4.79
C GLN A 9 5.28 22.62 -5.07
N ASP A 10 5.35 23.76 -4.40
CA ASP A 10 6.41 24.76 -4.52
C ASP A 10 7.79 24.27 -4.01
N LYS A 11 7.82 23.25 -3.15
CA LYS A 11 9.06 22.67 -2.62
C LYS A 11 9.63 21.56 -3.50
N VAL A 12 8.87 21.13 -4.51
CA VAL A 12 9.28 20.10 -5.48
C VAL A 12 10.24 20.73 -6.49
N THR A 13 11.42 20.13 -6.64
CA THR A 13 12.39 20.53 -7.67
C THR A 13 12.72 19.35 -8.57
N ALA A 14 12.96 19.64 -9.86
CA ALA A 14 13.34 18.62 -10.83
C ALA A 14 14.58 17.85 -10.38
N GLU A 15 15.59 18.53 -9.83
CA GLU A 15 16.81 17.90 -9.31
C GLU A 15 16.52 16.82 -8.26
N LYS A 16 15.65 17.10 -7.28
CA LYS A 16 15.28 16.13 -6.24
C LYS A 16 14.54 14.93 -6.83
N ILE A 17 13.64 15.18 -7.79
CA ILE A 17 12.84 14.16 -8.44
C ILE A 17 13.72 13.24 -9.30
N LEU A 18 14.62 13.82 -10.10
CA LEU A 18 15.56 13.07 -10.94
C LEU A 18 16.58 12.28 -10.09
N ALA A 19 17.03 12.83 -8.96
CA ALA A 19 17.89 12.08 -8.05
C ALA A 19 17.18 10.83 -7.47
N LEU A 20 15.86 10.88 -7.30
CA LEU A 20 15.08 9.75 -6.81
C LEU A 20 14.85 8.69 -7.88
N THR A 21 14.64 9.05 -9.15
CA THR A 21 14.47 8.06 -10.22
C THR A 21 15.71 7.20 -10.41
N GLY A 22 16.91 7.76 -10.18
CA GLY A 22 18.16 7.00 -10.17
C GLY A 22 18.20 5.85 -9.16
N ARG A 23 17.34 5.86 -8.13
CA ARG A 23 17.19 4.75 -7.17
C ARG A 23 16.31 3.60 -7.68
N PHE A 24 15.60 3.80 -8.79
CA PHE A 24 14.64 2.85 -9.34
C PHE A 24 14.89 2.59 -10.84
N PRO A 25 16.09 2.12 -11.24
CA PRO A 25 16.50 1.97 -12.64
C PRO A 25 15.68 0.95 -13.45
N ASN A 26 14.99 0.02 -12.76
CA ASN A 26 14.11 -0.94 -13.41
C ASN A 26 12.74 -0.36 -13.78
N ILE A 27 12.38 0.80 -13.21
CA ILE A 27 11.08 1.46 -13.40
C ILE A 27 11.25 2.65 -14.33
N PHE A 28 12.27 3.48 -14.09
CA PHE A 28 12.57 4.65 -14.91
C PHE A 28 13.77 4.35 -15.78
N LYS A 29 13.53 4.32 -17.09
CA LYS A 29 14.58 4.18 -18.08
C LYS A 29 15.25 5.54 -18.35
N PRO A 30 16.50 5.56 -18.83
CA PRO A 30 17.23 6.82 -19.07
C PRO A 30 16.54 7.77 -20.06
N ASP A 31 15.78 7.24 -21.01
CA ASP A 31 15.00 7.98 -22.01
C ASP A 31 13.80 8.74 -21.39
N ALA A 32 13.29 8.32 -20.24
CA ALA A 32 12.19 8.98 -19.54
C ALA A 32 12.62 10.23 -18.75
N THR A 33 13.92 10.45 -18.56
CA THR A 33 14.47 11.53 -17.72
C THR A 33 14.07 12.92 -18.22
N GLU A 34 14.15 13.15 -19.52
CA GLU A 34 13.82 14.44 -20.12
C GLU A 34 12.32 14.72 -20.05
N ALA A 35 11.50 13.72 -20.37
CA ALA A 35 10.05 13.82 -20.25
C ALA A 35 9.63 14.13 -18.81
N LEU A 36 10.21 13.43 -17.83
CA LEU A 36 9.95 13.67 -16.41
C LEU A 36 10.36 15.08 -15.97
N ASN A 37 11.50 15.59 -16.44
CA ASN A 37 11.93 16.94 -16.12
C ASN A 37 10.90 17.99 -16.60
N LEU A 38 10.42 17.85 -17.84
CA LEU A 38 9.37 18.70 -18.40
C LEU A 38 8.06 18.57 -17.62
N GLU A 39 7.66 17.35 -17.26
CA GLU A 39 6.47 17.11 -16.43
C GLU A 39 6.56 17.75 -15.04
N VAL A 40 7.75 17.76 -14.42
CA VAL A 40 7.95 18.42 -13.11
C VAL A 40 7.82 19.94 -13.24
N ILE A 41 8.41 20.54 -14.27
CA ILE A 41 8.32 21.98 -14.52
C ILE A 41 6.85 22.38 -14.78
N ASP A 42 6.15 21.59 -15.61
CA ASP A 42 4.73 21.79 -15.89
C ASP A 42 3.89 21.62 -14.62
N TYR A 43 4.17 20.59 -13.82
CA TYR A 43 3.50 20.35 -12.55
C TYR A 43 3.66 21.55 -11.62
N VAL A 44 4.89 21.99 -11.32
CA VAL A 44 5.13 23.12 -10.39
C VAL A 44 4.48 24.42 -10.87
N SER A 45 4.35 24.62 -12.18
CA SER A 45 3.75 25.82 -12.76
C SER A 45 2.22 25.74 -12.89
N SER A 46 1.63 24.57 -12.68
CA SER A 46 0.20 24.32 -12.90
C SER A 46 -0.67 24.72 -11.71
N ASN A 47 -1.85 25.30 -11.99
CA ASN A 47 -2.89 25.47 -11.00
C ASN A 47 -3.58 24.12 -10.71
N LEU A 48 -3.22 23.50 -9.59
CA LEU A 48 -3.74 22.17 -9.21
C LEU A 48 -5.25 22.15 -9.01
N GLU A 49 -5.85 23.23 -8.49
CA GLU A 49 -7.30 23.34 -8.27
C GLU A 49 -8.08 23.26 -9.59
N ALA A 50 -7.49 23.79 -10.68
CA ALA A 50 -8.09 23.72 -12.00
C ALA A 50 -7.96 22.34 -12.65
N LEU A 51 -6.92 21.57 -12.29
CA LEU A 51 -6.67 20.23 -12.81
C LEU A 51 -7.43 19.16 -12.03
N VAL A 52 -7.48 19.31 -10.71
CA VAL A 52 -8.14 18.42 -9.76
C VAL A 52 -8.91 19.30 -8.78
N GLY A 53 -10.22 19.44 -9.00
CA GLY A 53 -11.08 20.25 -8.14
C GLY A 53 -11.12 19.73 -6.71
N ASN A 54 -11.10 20.65 -5.75
CA ASN A 54 -11.09 20.42 -4.30
C ASN A 54 -9.97 19.47 -3.86
N TYR A 55 -8.78 19.56 -4.49
CA TYR A 55 -7.70 18.60 -4.22
C TYR A 55 -7.24 18.61 -2.76
N LYS A 56 -7.42 19.73 -2.05
CA LYS A 56 -7.05 19.91 -0.64
C LYS A 56 -7.86 19.04 0.32
N ASP A 57 -9.05 18.63 -0.08
CA ASP A 57 -9.92 17.75 0.70
C ASP A 57 -9.64 16.26 0.40
N LEU A 58 -8.75 15.98 -0.57
CA LEU A 58 -8.44 14.61 -0.98
C LEU A 58 -7.29 14.03 -0.18
N ALA A 59 -7.36 12.72 0.05
CA ALA A 59 -6.19 11.97 0.45
C ALA A 59 -5.11 12.06 -0.64
N VAL A 60 -3.84 12.05 -0.24
CA VAL A 60 -2.70 12.25 -1.15
C VAL A 60 -2.68 11.21 -2.29
N ASP A 61 -3.01 9.96 -1.99
CA ASP A 61 -3.13 8.89 -2.96
C ASP A 61 -4.30 9.10 -3.94
N GLU A 62 -5.44 9.60 -3.47
CA GLU A 62 -6.57 9.95 -4.31
C GLU A 62 -6.22 11.11 -5.27
N PHE A 63 -5.50 12.12 -4.78
CA PHE A 63 -5.00 13.22 -5.61
C PHE A 63 -4.15 12.72 -6.79
N TRP A 64 -3.09 11.94 -6.50
CA TRP A 64 -2.22 11.40 -7.57
C TRP A 64 -2.98 10.40 -8.47
N GLY A 65 -3.99 9.72 -7.92
CA GLY A 65 -4.93 8.91 -8.67
C GLY A 65 -5.71 9.72 -9.71
N LYS A 66 -6.25 10.89 -9.32
CA LYS A 66 -6.98 11.79 -10.22
C LYS A 66 -6.06 12.51 -11.21
N LEU A 67 -4.93 13.06 -10.74
CA LEU A 67 -3.97 13.76 -11.59
C LEU A 67 -3.41 12.87 -12.69
N SER A 68 -3.21 11.57 -12.41
CA SER A 68 -2.71 10.61 -13.40
C SER A 68 -3.65 10.34 -14.58
N LYS A 69 -4.89 10.84 -14.52
CA LYS A 69 -5.89 10.73 -15.60
C LYS A 69 -5.97 12.01 -16.43
N VAL A 70 -5.30 13.08 -16.03
CA VAL A 70 -5.28 14.36 -16.76
C VAL A 70 -4.52 14.17 -18.07
N THR A 71 -5.15 14.55 -19.17
CA THR A 71 -4.57 14.50 -20.51
C THR A 71 -4.23 15.89 -21.01
N SER A 72 -3.19 15.96 -21.86
CA SER A 72 -2.87 17.16 -22.60
C SER A 72 -3.91 17.39 -23.68
N VAL A 73 -4.44 18.62 -23.77
CA VAL A 73 -5.45 18.99 -24.78
C VAL A 73 -4.87 18.90 -26.20
N SER A 74 -3.58 19.16 -26.37
CA SER A 74 -2.93 19.19 -27.69
C SER A 74 -2.58 17.80 -28.23
N THR A 75 -2.22 16.86 -27.35
CA THR A 75 -1.75 15.53 -27.77
C THR A 75 -2.71 14.40 -27.44
N GLY A 76 -3.69 14.63 -26.55
CA GLY A 76 -4.58 13.61 -26.00
C GLY A 76 -3.88 12.59 -25.09
N GLN A 77 -2.56 12.69 -24.90
CA GLN A 77 -1.78 11.80 -24.05
C GLN A 77 -1.83 12.24 -22.58
N LEU A 78 -1.47 11.34 -21.67
CA LEU A 78 -1.34 11.66 -20.25
C LEU A 78 -0.33 12.80 -20.06
N ARG A 79 -0.74 13.84 -19.33
CA ARG A 79 0.05 15.06 -19.15
C ARG A 79 1.22 14.86 -18.17
N PHE A 80 1.03 14.01 -17.16
CA PHE A 80 1.99 13.79 -16.06
C PHE A 80 2.27 12.29 -15.88
N LYS A 81 2.62 11.60 -16.96
CA LYS A 81 2.71 10.14 -16.96
C LYS A 81 3.84 9.66 -16.05
N GLU A 82 5.05 10.13 -16.31
CA GLU A 82 6.26 9.67 -15.61
C GLU A 82 6.26 10.17 -14.15
N LEU A 83 5.83 11.40 -13.93
CA LEU A 83 5.70 12.00 -12.61
C LEU A 83 4.69 11.26 -11.75
N CYS A 84 3.47 11.00 -12.26
CA CYS A 84 2.46 10.28 -11.49
C CYS A 84 2.88 8.82 -11.22
N GLN A 85 3.63 8.20 -12.13
CA GLN A 85 4.19 6.87 -11.89
C GLN A 85 5.17 6.90 -10.70
N LEU A 86 6.05 7.91 -10.64
CA LEU A 86 7.00 8.06 -9.53
C LEU A 86 6.28 8.33 -8.20
N MET A 87 5.31 9.23 -8.19
CA MET A 87 4.63 9.61 -6.94
C MET A 87 3.81 8.45 -6.37
N LYS A 88 3.13 7.68 -7.23
CA LYS A 88 2.46 6.44 -6.82
C LYS A 88 3.44 5.40 -6.28
N LEU A 89 4.61 5.26 -6.91
CA LEU A 89 5.67 4.40 -6.39
C LEU A 89 6.10 4.84 -4.99
N LEU A 90 6.37 6.13 -4.78
CA LEU A 90 6.77 6.65 -3.48
C LEU A 90 5.70 6.44 -2.41
N LEU A 91 4.41 6.52 -2.76
CA LEU A 91 3.29 6.31 -1.84
C LEU A 91 3.15 4.86 -1.39
N VAL A 92 3.56 3.87 -2.21
CA VAL A 92 3.54 2.46 -1.80
C VAL A 92 4.80 2.03 -1.07
N LEU A 93 5.84 2.88 -1.03
CA LEU A 93 7.03 2.58 -0.24
C LEU A 93 6.70 2.75 1.25
N PRO A 94 6.97 1.74 2.08
CA PRO A 94 6.79 1.86 3.52
C PRO A 94 7.72 2.96 4.04
N ASN A 95 7.11 4.07 4.48
CA ASN A 95 7.82 5.29 4.89
C ASN A 95 8.47 5.18 6.27
N SER A 96 8.23 4.09 7.01
CA SER A 96 8.76 3.90 8.35
C SER A 96 8.77 2.43 8.73
N ASN A 97 9.56 2.10 9.75
CA ASN A 97 9.54 0.77 10.37
C ASN A 97 8.20 0.47 11.09
N CYS A 98 7.27 1.44 11.21
CA CYS A 98 6.02 1.27 11.94
C CYS A 98 5.16 0.12 11.39
N ASP A 99 5.14 -0.08 10.07
CA ASP A 99 4.40 -1.19 9.46
C ASP A 99 5.01 -2.55 9.82
N VAL A 100 6.34 -2.62 9.91
CA VAL A 100 7.08 -3.81 10.34
C VAL A 100 6.90 -4.05 11.85
N GLU A 101 6.93 -2.99 12.66
CA GLU A 101 6.67 -3.05 14.10
C GLU A 101 5.22 -3.48 14.40
N ARG A 102 4.26 -3.01 13.61
CA ARG A 102 2.86 -3.47 13.67
C ARG A 102 2.76 -4.95 13.35
N ALA A 103 3.43 -5.41 12.28
CA ALA A 103 3.48 -6.83 11.97
C ALA A 103 4.12 -7.65 13.10
N PHE A 104 5.21 -7.17 13.71
CA PHE A 104 5.82 -7.83 14.87
C PHE A 104 4.93 -7.83 16.12
N SER A 105 4.18 -6.76 16.36
CA SER A 105 3.17 -6.71 17.41
C SER A 105 2.08 -7.77 17.19
N ILE A 106 1.58 -7.89 15.96
CA ILE A 106 0.63 -8.95 15.58
C ILE A 106 1.22 -10.34 15.83
N VAL A 107 2.48 -10.58 15.44
CA VAL A 107 3.16 -11.85 15.75
C VAL A 107 3.20 -12.11 17.25
N ARG A 108 3.56 -11.11 18.06
CA ARG A 108 3.65 -11.23 19.52
C ARG A 108 2.29 -11.56 20.16
N HIS A 109 1.20 -11.03 19.61
CA HIS A 109 -0.16 -11.37 20.05
C HIS A 109 -0.63 -12.76 19.59
N ILE A 110 -0.13 -13.27 18.46
CA ILE A 110 -0.47 -14.63 17.98
C ILE A 110 0.36 -15.69 18.72
N LYS A 111 1.67 -15.45 18.88
CA LYS A 111 2.61 -16.33 19.58
C LYS A 111 2.66 -15.98 21.06
N THR A 112 1.69 -16.50 21.80
CA THR A 112 1.68 -16.48 23.26
C THR A 112 2.43 -17.68 23.84
N GLU A 113 2.75 -17.67 25.13
CA GLU A 113 3.38 -18.81 25.82
C GLU A 113 2.58 -20.11 25.65
N PHE A 114 1.25 -20.02 25.76
CA PHE A 114 0.31 -21.12 25.51
C PHE A 114 0.22 -21.60 24.05
N ARG A 115 0.86 -20.90 23.11
CA ARG A 115 0.85 -21.20 21.67
C ARG A 115 2.27 -21.23 21.09
N SER A 116 3.26 -21.49 21.93
CA SER A 116 4.68 -21.49 21.56
C SER A 116 5.01 -22.49 20.44
N GLN A 117 4.29 -23.61 20.38
CA GLN A 117 4.48 -24.69 19.39
C GLN A 117 3.67 -24.51 18.09
N MET A 118 3.10 -23.33 17.84
CA MET A 118 2.37 -23.07 16.60
C MET A 118 3.31 -23.16 15.38
N SER A 119 2.88 -23.89 14.35
CA SER A 119 3.63 -23.99 13.10
C SER A 119 3.75 -22.64 12.39
N HIS A 120 4.84 -22.45 11.63
CA HIS A 120 5.05 -21.23 10.86
C HIS A 120 3.91 -20.99 9.85
N GLN A 121 3.41 -22.04 9.19
CA GLN A 121 2.31 -21.92 8.24
C GLN A 121 1.02 -21.41 8.89
N THR A 122 0.70 -21.88 10.11
CA THR A 122 -0.48 -21.39 10.85
C THR A 122 -0.29 -19.94 11.28
N LEU A 123 0.91 -19.56 11.71
CA LEU A 123 1.25 -18.17 12.05
C LEU A 123 1.03 -17.24 10.84
N VAL A 124 1.55 -17.61 9.66
CA VAL A 124 1.38 -16.83 8.42
C VAL A 124 -0.09 -16.68 8.07
N LYS A 125 -0.90 -17.76 8.14
CA LYS A 125 -2.34 -17.68 7.87
C LYS A 125 -3.08 -16.75 8.84
N LEU A 126 -2.76 -16.82 10.13
CA LEU A 126 -3.37 -15.94 11.14
C LEU A 126 -2.96 -14.48 10.96
N MET A 127 -1.69 -14.23 10.62
CA MET A 127 -1.20 -12.90 10.25
C MET A 127 -1.98 -12.36 9.06
N SER A 128 -2.13 -13.13 7.98
CA SER A 128 -2.88 -12.71 6.79
C SER A 128 -4.34 -12.37 7.11
N CYS A 129 -5.01 -13.16 7.95
CA CYS A 129 -6.37 -12.82 8.39
C CYS A 129 -6.38 -11.50 9.18
N LYS A 130 -5.49 -11.32 10.15
CA LYS A 130 -5.43 -10.08 10.95
C LYS A 130 -5.10 -8.85 10.14
N ILE A 131 -4.18 -8.96 9.18
CA ILE A 131 -3.70 -7.84 8.35
C ILE A 131 -4.66 -7.51 7.20
N ASN A 132 -5.42 -8.47 6.67
CA ASN A 132 -6.23 -8.22 5.48
C ASN A 132 -7.74 -8.22 5.74
N MET A 133 -8.20 -8.88 6.80
CA MET A 133 -9.63 -9.12 7.05
C MET A 133 -10.15 -8.41 8.30
N PHE A 134 -9.26 -8.08 9.23
CA PHE A 134 -9.61 -7.49 10.53
C PHE A 134 -8.93 -6.15 10.78
N VAL A 135 -8.55 -5.42 9.73
CA VAL A 135 -7.97 -4.08 9.88
C VAL A 135 -9.04 -3.10 10.33
N ASP A 136 -10.19 -3.12 9.65
CA ASP A 136 -11.31 -2.20 9.90
C ASP A 136 -12.57 -2.90 10.42
N THR A 137 -12.51 -4.22 10.61
CA THR A 137 -13.65 -5.05 11.00
C THR A 137 -13.31 -5.80 12.29
N ASN A 138 -14.18 -5.70 13.31
CA ASN A 138 -13.97 -6.48 14.53
C ASN A 138 -14.22 -7.96 14.27
N CYS A 139 -13.60 -8.82 15.08
CA CYS A 139 -13.72 -10.26 14.89
C CYS A 139 -15.14 -10.81 15.03
N TYR A 140 -16.01 -10.13 15.79
CA TYR A 140 -17.39 -10.52 16.01
C TYR A 140 -18.34 -10.03 14.90
N ASP A 141 -17.89 -9.07 14.07
CA ASP A 141 -18.66 -8.56 12.93
C ASP A 141 -18.49 -9.43 11.68
N MET A 142 -17.58 -10.41 11.72
CA MET A 142 -17.39 -11.33 10.61
C MET A 142 -18.57 -12.29 10.48
N ASP A 143 -19.25 -12.24 9.34
CA ASP A 143 -20.18 -13.28 8.95
C ASP A 143 -19.41 -14.54 8.50
N VAL A 144 -19.46 -15.58 9.34
CA VAL A 144 -18.78 -16.85 9.08
C VAL A 144 -19.77 -17.82 8.45
N SER A 145 -19.51 -18.21 7.20
CA SER A 145 -20.36 -19.20 6.52
C SER A 145 -20.52 -20.50 7.33
N GLY A 146 -21.72 -21.07 7.34
CA GLY A 146 -22.00 -22.33 8.03
C GLY A 146 -21.10 -23.49 7.57
N ASN A 147 -20.69 -23.47 6.30
CA ASN A 147 -19.72 -24.43 5.75
C ASN A 147 -18.36 -24.31 6.43
N LEU A 148 -17.84 -23.10 6.61
CA LEU A 148 -16.57 -22.86 7.28
C LEU A 148 -16.61 -23.30 8.75
N LEU A 149 -17.71 -23.00 9.46
CA LEU A 149 -17.91 -23.47 10.84
C LEU A 149 -17.91 -25.00 10.93
N LYS A 150 -18.60 -25.67 10.00
CA LYS A 150 -18.65 -27.14 9.94
C LYS A 150 -17.27 -27.73 9.68
N SER A 151 -16.52 -27.18 8.73
CA SER A 151 -15.15 -27.61 8.43
C SER A 151 -14.20 -27.39 9.61
N ALA A 152 -14.29 -26.24 10.29
CA ALA A 152 -13.48 -25.95 11.47
C ALA A 152 -13.76 -26.94 12.61
N LYS A 153 -15.04 -27.23 12.88
CA LYS A 153 -15.44 -28.21 13.89
C LYS A 153 -14.94 -29.63 13.57
N GLN A 154 -15.04 -30.05 12.31
CA GLN A 154 -14.54 -31.35 11.87
C GLN A 154 -13.02 -31.46 12.02
N ALA A 155 -12.27 -30.41 11.67
CA ALA A 155 -10.82 -30.39 11.83
C ALA A 155 -10.41 -30.50 13.31
N ALA A 156 -11.09 -29.78 14.20
CA ALA A 156 -10.85 -29.86 15.65
C ALA A 156 -11.14 -31.26 16.22
N SER A 157 -12.27 -31.88 15.82
CA SER A 157 -12.61 -33.25 16.24
C SER A 157 -11.52 -34.25 15.84
N LYS A 158 -11.12 -34.23 14.56
CA LYS A 158 -10.08 -35.12 14.03
C LYS A 158 -8.74 -34.96 14.74
N TYR A 159 -8.38 -33.72 15.09
CA TYR A 159 -7.15 -33.45 15.84
C TYR A 159 -7.19 -34.09 17.23
N ASN A 160 -8.29 -33.87 17.97
CA ASN A 160 -8.47 -34.43 19.32
C ASN A 160 -8.50 -35.96 19.31
N GLU A 161 -9.23 -36.57 18.37
CA GLU A 161 -9.23 -38.04 18.18
C GLU A 161 -7.82 -38.59 17.87
N GLY A 162 -6.99 -37.82 17.16
CA GLY A 162 -5.62 -38.18 16.88
C GLY A 162 -4.68 -38.09 18.09
N LEU A 163 -4.98 -37.22 19.05
CA LEU A 163 -4.26 -37.13 20.33
C LEU A 163 -4.61 -38.31 21.24
N GLU A 164 -5.88 -38.68 21.31
CA GLU A 164 -6.36 -39.82 22.12
C GLU A 164 -5.74 -41.15 21.68
N LYS A 165 -5.50 -41.33 20.37
CA LYS A 165 -4.87 -42.56 19.82
C LYS A 165 -3.35 -42.65 20.03
N LYS A 166 -2.71 -41.57 20.46
CA LYS A 166 -1.25 -41.52 20.70
C LYS A 166 -0.86 -41.68 22.17
N ASN A 167 -1.83 -41.63 23.08
CA ASN A 167 -1.68 -41.95 24.50
C ASN A 167 -2.13 -43.39 24.76
#